data_AF-A0A7V5G9K5-F1
#
_entry.id   AF-A0A7V5G9K5-F1
#
_cell.length_a   1.000
_cell.length_b   1.000
_cell.length_c   1.000
_cell.angle_alpha   90.00
_cell.angle_beta   90.00
_cell.angle_gamma   90.00
#
_symmetry.space_group_name_H-M   'P 1'
#
loop_
_entity.id
_entity.type
_entity.pdbx_description
1 polymer ?
#
loop_
_entity_poly.entity_id
_entity_poly.type
_entity_poly.pdbx_seq_one_letter_code
_entity_poly.pdbx_strand_id
1 'polypeptide(L)'
;MENNNTVQTSSFPSVDNKGKKHKQVSVFVVFIGIILAIVLILLGERIIFDLNRTINPLAQTFPNETKYQHHSGYEIERSGLSPVSVYYPANQKSQYLGYKTSIHAAFIIPIFLLIFFFYYLLKVKKEKKYWQAALNSYIVFSGWMVLHLLVDLANYIIKEYRDWAVYIILGILIIIFTPLIIFLQKKFTQK
;
A
#
# COMPACT_ATOMS: atom_id res chain seq x y z
N MET A 1 80.50 30.73 -4.20
CA MET A 1 79.18 31.36 -4.45
C MET A 1 78.36 30.34 -5.20
N GLU A 2 77.58 29.54 -4.47
CA GLU A 2 76.81 28.43 -5.01
C GLU A 2 75.34 28.65 -4.63
N ASN A 3 74.49 28.79 -5.66
CA ASN A 3 73.06 29.05 -5.55
C ASN A 3 72.31 27.77 -5.14
N ASN A 4 71.75 27.75 -3.93
CA ASN A 4 70.83 26.70 -3.52
C ASN A 4 69.39 27.14 -3.81
N ASN A 5 68.88 26.71 -4.97
CA ASN A 5 67.46 26.78 -5.33
C ASN A 5 66.69 25.73 -4.52
N THR A 6 65.90 26.19 -3.55
CA THR A 6 64.87 25.39 -2.87
C THR A 6 63.73 25.07 -3.82
N VAL A 7 63.64 23.81 -4.24
CA VAL A 7 62.50 23.25 -4.97
C VAL A 7 61.34 23.06 -3.99
N GLN A 8 60.26 23.83 -4.17
CA GLN A 8 58.97 23.57 -3.53
C GLN A 8 58.33 22.33 -4.15
N THR A 9 58.29 21.22 -3.42
CA THR A 9 57.46 20.07 -3.77
C THR A 9 56.01 20.37 -3.44
N SER A 10 55.19 20.49 -4.49
CA SER A 10 53.75 20.62 -4.43
C SER A 10 53.10 19.42 -3.74
N SER A 11 52.48 19.67 -2.59
CA SER A 11 51.58 18.73 -1.93
C SER A 11 50.30 18.57 -2.76
N PHE A 12 50.18 17.48 -3.50
CA PHE A 12 48.90 17.06 -4.08
C PHE A 12 47.92 16.72 -2.96
N PRO A 13 46.67 17.24 -2.99
CA PRO A 13 45.64 16.78 -2.06
C PRO A 13 45.28 15.34 -2.41
N SER A 14 45.46 14.43 -1.45
CA SER A 14 44.94 13.08 -1.52
C SER A 14 43.44 13.14 -1.76
N VAL A 15 43.01 12.68 -2.94
CA VAL A 15 41.60 12.48 -3.27
C VAL A 15 41.04 11.52 -2.24
N ASP A 16 40.27 12.09 -1.32
CA ASP A 16 39.58 11.38 -0.25
C ASP A 16 38.48 10.54 -0.91
N ASN A 17 38.89 9.35 -1.36
CA ASN A 17 38.04 8.35 -1.98
C ASN A 17 37.12 7.84 -0.86
N LYS A 18 36.03 8.56 -0.61
CA LYS A 18 34.89 8.12 0.19
C LYS A 18 34.30 6.90 -0.50
N GLY A 19 34.95 5.77 -0.28
CA GLY A 19 34.49 4.46 -0.67
C GLY A 19 33.05 4.35 -0.20
N LYS A 20 32.14 4.28 -1.16
CA LYS A 20 30.76 3.89 -0.93
C LYS A 20 30.83 2.50 -0.27
N LYS A 21 30.82 2.47 1.07
CA LYS A 21 30.64 1.23 1.84
C LYS A 21 29.34 0.63 1.34
N HIS A 22 29.45 -0.39 0.49
CA HIS A 22 28.32 -1.22 0.11
C HIS A 22 27.74 -1.75 1.42
N LYS A 23 26.60 -1.17 1.80
CA LYS A 23 25.90 -1.51 3.04
C LYS A 23 25.35 -2.92 2.84
N GLN A 24 26.05 -3.92 3.35
CA GLN A 24 25.54 -5.29 3.39
C GLN A 24 24.37 -5.33 4.38
N VAL A 25 23.15 -5.20 3.86
CA VAL A 25 21.95 -5.58 4.60
C VAL A 25 22.00 -7.10 4.72
N SER A 26 22.02 -7.61 5.94
CA SER A 26 22.05 -9.05 6.18
C SER A 26 20.82 -9.71 5.56
N VAL A 27 21.01 -10.78 4.77
CA VAL A 27 19.94 -11.57 4.14
C VAL A 27 18.89 -12.00 5.16
N PHE A 28 19.32 -12.34 6.37
CA PHE A 28 18.45 -12.71 7.47
C PHE A 28 17.45 -11.60 7.86
N VAL A 29 17.91 -10.35 7.87
CA VAL A 29 17.08 -9.18 8.19
C VAL A 29 16.02 -8.94 7.11
N VAL A 30 16.39 -9.14 5.85
CA VAL A 30 15.44 -9.05 4.72
C VAL A 30 14.38 -10.15 4.83
N PHE A 31 14.80 -11.38 5.13
CA PHE A 31 13.91 -12.52 5.28
C PHE A 31 12.88 -12.31 6.41
N ILE A 32 13.32 -11.87 7.59
CA ILE A 32 12.41 -11.51 8.69
C ILE A 32 11.47 -10.37 8.26
N GLY A 33 11.97 -9.38 7.53
CA GLY A 33 11.15 -8.28 7.03
C GLY A 33 10.03 -8.76 6.10
N ILE A 34 10.29 -9.75 5.24
CA ILE A 34 9.27 -10.35 4.37
C ILE A 34 8.22 -11.09 5.20
N ILE A 35 8.64 -11.92 6.15
CA ILE A 35 7.71 -12.63 7.05
C ILE A 35 6.82 -11.62 7.79
N LEU A 36 7.41 -10.56 8.33
CA LEU A 36 6.66 -9.51 9.02
C LEU A 36 5.63 -8.86 8.09
N ALA A 37 6.00 -8.55 6.84
CA ALA A 37 5.06 -7.99 5.88
C ALA A 37 3.88 -8.93 5.59
N ILE A 38 4.14 -10.23 5.39
CA ILE A 38 3.10 -11.24 5.17
C ILE A 38 2.16 -11.32 6.39
N VAL A 39 2.71 -11.41 7.60
CA VAL A 39 1.91 -11.47 8.83
C VAL A 39 1.04 -10.22 8.99
N LEU A 40 1.58 -9.03 8.70
CA LEU A 40 0.82 -7.78 8.72
C LEU A 40 -0.31 -7.78 7.70
N ILE A 41 -0.07 -8.28 6.48
CA ILE A 41 -1.10 -8.39 5.43
C ILE A 41 -2.24 -9.28 5.90
N LEU A 42 -1.93 -10.49 6.38
CA LEU A 42 -2.93 -11.43 6.89
C LEU A 42 -3.72 -10.84 8.06
N LEU A 43 -3.04 -10.14 8.98
CA LEU A 43 -3.69 -9.46 10.09
C LEU A 43 -4.61 -8.34 9.60
N GLY A 44 -4.16 -7.52 8.63
CA GLY A 44 -4.96 -6.45 8.04
C GLY A 44 -6.23 -6.98 7.41
N GLU A 45 -6.12 -7.99 6.54
CA GLU A 45 -7.28 -8.65 5.90
C GLU A 45 -8.26 -9.21 6.94
N ARG A 46 -7.76 -9.83 8.01
CA ARG A 46 -8.58 -10.33 9.10
C ARG A 46 -9.33 -9.21 9.83
N ILE A 47 -8.64 -8.12 10.17
CA ILE A 47 -9.25 -6.96 10.85
C ILE A 47 -10.35 -6.36 9.99
N ILE A 48 -10.12 -6.17 8.69
CA ILE A 48 -11.13 -5.60 7.78
C ILE A 48 -12.35 -6.50 7.68
N PHE A 49 -12.14 -7.83 7.58
CA PHE A 49 -13.24 -8.78 7.59
C PHE A 49 -14.06 -8.70 8.88
N ASP A 50 -13.38 -8.67 10.04
CA ASP A 50 -14.06 -8.58 11.33
C ASP A 50 -14.77 -7.23 11.53
N LEU A 51 -14.16 -6.12 11.09
CA LEU A 51 -14.79 -4.79 11.12
C LEU A 51 -16.03 -4.74 10.24
N ASN A 52 -15.94 -5.23 9.00
CA ASN A 52 -17.08 -5.31 8.11
C ASN A 52 -18.20 -6.15 8.74
N ARG A 53 -17.89 -7.33 9.28
CA ARG A 53 -18.87 -8.18 9.96
C ARG A 53 -19.54 -7.50 11.16
N THR A 54 -18.81 -6.67 11.90
CA THR A 54 -19.28 -6.11 13.18
C THR A 54 -20.00 -4.78 13.01
N ILE A 55 -19.56 -3.95 12.07
CA ILE A 55 -20.01 -2.56 11.93
C ILE A 55 -20.97 -2.40 10.74
N ASN A 56 -20.85 -3.23 9.70
CA ASN A 56 -21.74 -3.12 8.54
C ASN A 56 -23.17 -3.51 8.96
N PRO A 57 -24.16 -2.60 8.86
CA PRO A 57 -25.52 -2.86 9.32
C PRO A 57 -26.22 -3.97 8.52
N LEU A 58 -25.71 -4.30 7.34
CA LEU A 58 -26.25 -5.33 6.47
C LEU A 58 -25.55 -6.69 6.66
N ALA A 59 -24.49 -6.75 7.47
CA ALA A 59 -23.82 -8.00 7.79
C ALA A 59 -24.60 -8.77 8.86
N GLN A 60 -24.90 -10.02 8.55
CA GLN A 60 -25.52 -10.96 9.47
C GLN A 60 -24.58 -12.14 9.72
N THR A 61 -24.62 -12.65 10.94
CA THR A 61 -23.96 -13.89 11.33
C THR A 61 -25.01 -14.85 11.85
N PHE A 62 -25.11 -16.03 11.22
CA PHE A 62 -25.98 -17.09 11.70
C PHE A 62 -25.15 -18.07 12.53
N PRO A 63 -25.56 -18.40 13.76
CA PRO A 63 -24.91 -19.46 14.53
C PRO A 63 -25.01 -20.79 13.78
N ASN A 64 -23.95 -21.59 13.91
CA ASN A 64 -23.61 -22.75 13.08
C ASN A 64 -24.59 -23.95 13.14
N GLU A 65 -25.84 -23.79 13.61
CA GLU A 65 -26.68 -24.90 14.07
C GLU A 65 -27.93 -25.23 13.26
N THR A 66 -28.28 -24.51 12.18
CA THR A 66 -29.40 -24.95 11.34
C THR A 66 -28.94 -25.38 9.96
N LYS A 67 -28.57 -26.67 9.91
CA LYS A 67 -28.66 -27.59 8.77
C LYS A 67 -29.43 -26.99 7.57
N TYR A 68 -28.75 -26.90 6.42
CA TYR A 68 -29.34 -26.99 5.08
C TYR A 68 -30.49 -26.04 4.71
N GLN A 69 -30.71 -24.94 5.41
CA GLN A 69 -31.58 -23.90 4.88
C GLN A 69 -30.73 -22.94 4.05
N HIS A 70 -30.83 -23.08 2.73
CA HIS A 70 -30.62 -21.95 1.84
C HIS A 70 -31.41 -20.78 2.43
N HIS A 71 -30.72 -19.79 2.98
CA HIS A 71 -31.33 -18.54 3.41
C HIS A 71 -31.72 -17.82 2.11
N SER A 72 -32.84 -18.23 1.54
CA SER A 72 -33.33 -17.73 0.26
C SER A 72 -33.40 -16.21 0.34
N GLY A 73 -32.65 -15.53 -0.52
CA GLY A 73 -32.54 -14.06 -0.49
C GLY A 73 -31.31 -13.50 0.23
N TYR A 74 -30.37 -14.33 0.71
CA TYR A 74 -29.07 -13.89 1.22
C TYR A 74 -27.91 -14.38 0.34
N GLU A 75 -26.93 -13.50 0.12
CA GLU A 75 -25.64 -13.87 -0.42
C GLU A 75 -24.62 -14.11 0.69
N ILE A 76 -23.57 -14.86 0.38
CA ILE A 76 -22.55 -15.30 1.34
C ILE A 76 -21.19 -14.76 0.93
N GLU A 77 -20.50 -14.12 1.87
CA GLU A 77 -19.10 -13.76 1.76
C GLU A 77 -18.25 -14.62 2.71
N ARG A 78 -17.16 -15.18 2.18
CA ARG A 78 -16.20 -16.00 2.94
C ARG A 78 -14.82 -15.38 2.90
N SER A 79 -14.10 -15.47 4.02
CA SER A 79 -12.69 -15.13 4.12
C SER A 79 -11.86 -16.42 4.19
N GLY A 80 -10.76 -16.48 3.45
CA GLY A 80 -9.79 -17.57 3.57
C GLY A 80 -9.10 -17.62 4.95
N LEU A 81 -9.25 -16.56 5.75
CA LEU A 81 -8.66 -16.40 7.08
C LEU A 81 -9.70 -16.54 8.20
N SER A 82 -10.94 -16.92 7.90
CA SER A 82 -12.01 -17.08 8.88
C SER A 82 -12.89 -18.30 8.61
N PRO A 83 -13.21 -19.12 9.63
CA PRO A 83 -14.22 -20.16 9.48
C PRO A 83 -15.64 -19.59 9.45
N VAL A 84 -15.83 -18.34 9.87
CA VAL A 84 -17.14 -17.67 9.91
C VAL A 84 -17.44 -17.04 8.56
N SER A 85 -18.66 -17.25 8.06
CA SER A 85 -19.18 -16.57 6.86
C SER A 85 -20.01 -15.34 7.24
N VAL A 86 -20.01 -14.33 6.38
CA VAL A 86 -20.89 -13.15 6.50
C VAL A 86 -22.02 -13.31 5.50
N TYR A 87 -23.24 -13.05 5.96
CA TYR A 87 -24.44 -13.11 5.14
C TYR A 87 -25.00 -11.71 4.97
N TYR A 88 -25.53 -11.39 3.79
CA TYR A 88 -26.19 -10.11 3.53
C TYR A 88 -27.35 -10.27 2.55
N PRO A 89 -28.40 -9.44 2.63
CA PRO A 89 -29.55 -9.54 1.74
C PRO A 89 -29.15 -9.33 0.27
N ALA A 90 -29.52 -10.27 -0.60
CA ALA A 90 -29.16 -10.25 -2.03
C ALA A 90 -29.72 -9.00 -2.74
N ASN A 91 -30.91 -8.54 -2.32
CA ASN A 91 -31.54 -7.32 -2.84
C ASN A 91 -30.86 -6.02 -2.37
N GLN A 92 -29.96 -6.08 -1.39
CA GLN A 92 -29.21 -4.93 -0.87
C GLN A 92 -27.69 -5.09 -1.04
N LYS A 93 -27.27 -5.96 -1.98
CA LYS A 93 -25.86 -6.23 -2.27
C LYS A 93 -25.05 -4.96 -2.54
N SER A 94 -25.58 -4.03 -3.33
CA SER A 94 -24.94 -2.75 -3.64
C SER A 94 -24.62 -1.95 -2.37
N GLN A 95 -25.62 -1.78 -1.49
CA GLN A 95 -25.47 -1.08 -0.22
C GLN A 95 -24.46 -1.79 0.68
N TYR A 96 -24.51 -3.12 0.75
CA TYR A 96 -23.55 -3.92 1.53
C TYR A 96 -22.12 -3.71 1.05
N LEU A 97 -21.88 -3.78 -0.28
CA LEU A 97 -20.57 -3.54 -0.87
C LEU A 97 -20.09 -2.10 -0.66
N GLY A 98 -21.00 -1.13 -0.74
CA GLY A 98 -20.72 0.28 -0.43
C GLY A 98 -20.27 0.49 1.02
N TYR A 99 -20.99 -0.08 1.99
CA TYR A 99 -20.57 -0.06 3.40
C TYR A 99 -19.25 -0.77 3.61
N LYS A 100 -19.07 -1.97 3.04
CA LYS A 100 -17.82 -2.73 3.13
C LYS A 100 -16.64 -1.91 2.64
N THR A 101 -16.76 -1.31 1.46
CA THR A 101 -15.71 -0.49 0.84
C THR A 101 -15.42 0.76 1.67
N SER A 102 -16.45 1.40 2.23
CA SER A 102 -16.31 2.59 3.08
C SER A 102 -15.61 2.26 4.40
N ILE A 103 -15.97 1.15 5.06
CA ILE A 103 -15.30 0.67 6.29
C ILE A 103 -13.83 0.36 5.99
N HIS A 104 -13.58 -0.34 4.88
CA HIS A 104 -12.25 -0.69 4.41
C HIS A 104 -11.38 0.56 4.16
N ALA A 105 -11.92 1.57 3.48
CA ALA A 105 -11.24 2.85 3.24
C ALA A 105 -10.99 3.64 4.53
N ALA A 106 -12.00 3.74 5.40
CA ALA A 106 -11.93 4.46 6.67
C ALA A 106 -10.87 3.89 7.61
N PHE A 107 -10.55 2.60 7.49
CA PHE A 107 -9.47 1.97 8.25
C PHE A 107 -8.10 2.10 7.56
N ILE A 108 -8.01 1.80 6.26
CA ILE A 108 -6.73 1.75 5.54
C ILE A 108 -6.11 3.13 5.35
N ILE A 109 -6.89 4.13 4.96
CA ILE A 109 -6.33 5.45 4.62
C ILE A 109 -5.61 6.07 5.83
N PRO A 110 -6.21 6.12 7.05
CA PRO A 110 -5.50 6.62 8.22
C PRO A 110 -4.24 5.82 8.57
N ILE A 111 -4.28 4.48 8.47
CA ILE A 111 -3.12 3.62 8.76
C ILE A 111 -2.01 3.85 7.74
N PHE A 112 -2.35 3.95 6.46
CA PHE A 112 -1.40 4.26 5.40
C PHE A 112 -0.71 5.60 5.65
N LEU A 113 -1.48 6.65 5.97
CA LEU A 113 -0.94 7.97 6.29
C LEU A 113 -0.05 7.94 7.53
N LEU A 114 -0.45 7.21 8.57
CA LEU A 114 0.33 7.05 9.80
C LEU A 114 1.67 6.36 9.52
N ILE A 115 1.67 5.25 8.78
CA ILE A 115 2.88 4.53 8.40
C ILE A 115 3.78 5.41 7.53
N PHE A 116 3.19 6.12 6.55
CA PHE A 116 3.93 7.04 5.69
C PHE A 116 4.58 8.18 6.51
N PHE A 117 3.85 8.73 7.47
CA PHE A 117 4.36 9.74 8.39
C PHE A 117 5.53 9.22 9.23
N PHE A 118 5.41 8.04 9.83
CA PHE A 118 6.52 7.41 10.58
C PHE A 118 7.72 7.11 9.71
N TYR A 119 7.49 6.61 8.49
CA TYR A 119 8.54 6.37 7.52
C TYR A 119 9.29 7.65 7.17
N TYR A 120 8.57 8.75 6.89
CA TYR A 120 9.16 10.06 6.64
C TYR A 120 9.99 10.54 7.84
N LEU A 121 9.44 10.50 9.05
CA LEU A 121 10.14 10.94 10.26
C LEU A 121 11.39 10.12 10.59
N LEU A 122 11.34 8.79 10.44
CA LEU A 122 12.40 7.92 10.91
C LEU A 122 13.48 7.68 9.86
N LYS A 123 13.10 7.62 8.57
CA LYS A 123 14.03 7.37 7.47
C LYS A 123 14.61 8.65 6.90
N VAL A 124 13.78 9.66 6.63
CA VAL A 124 14.23 10.91 5.98
C VAL A 124 14.89 11.85 6.98
N LYS A 125 14.36 11.98 8.21
CA LYS A 125 14.92 12.93 9.20
C LYS A 125 16.02 12.38 10.10
N LYS A 126 16.04 11.07 10.42
CA LYS A 126 16.91 10.53 11.51
C LYS A 126 17.88 9.42 11.10
N GLU A 127 17.87 8.98 9.84
CA GLU A 127 18.73 7.91 9.28
C GLU A 127 18.94 6.67 10.18
N LYS A 128 17.93 6.27 10.98
CA LYS A 128 18.09 5.16 11.92
C LYS A 128 18.11 3.82 11.17
N LYS A 129 19.31 3.25 10.99
CA LYS A 129 19.53 2.00 10.24
C LYS A 129 18.78 0.78 10.82
N TYR A 130 18.69 0.67 12.14
CA TYR A 130 18.10 -0.50 12.82
C TYR A 130 16.60 -0.68 12.56
N TRP A 131 15.87 0.40 12.23
CA TRP A 131 14.43 0.36 11.98
C TRP A 131 14.07 0.15 10.51
N GLN A 132 15.06 0.13 9.60
CA GLN A 132 14.80 0.15 8.16
C GLN A 132 14.05 -1.08 7.67
N ALA A 133 14.38 -2.27 8.18
CA ALA A 133 13.71 -3.50 7.78
C ALA A 133 12.23 -3.48 8.18
N ALA A 134 11.95 -3.18 9.45
CA ALA A 134 10.58 -3.05 9.96
C ALA A 134 9.80 -1.97 9.21
N LEU A 135 10.37 -0.76 9.04
CA LEU A 135 9.73 0.32 8.30
C LEU A 135 9.43 -0.05 6.85
N ASN A 136 10.34 -0.75 6.17
CA ASN A 136 10.08 -1.22 4.82
C ASN A 136 8.95 -2.27 4.81
N SER A 137 8.89 -3.19 5.78
CA SER A 137 7.78 -4.13 5.92
C SER A 137 6.43 -3.43 6.11
N TYR A 138 6.38 -2.40 6.97
CA TYR A 138 5.16 -1.61 7.17
C TYR A 138 4.74 -0.86 5.90
N ILE A 139 5.70 -0.34 5.13
CA ILE A 139 5.41 0.34 3.85
C ILE A 139 4.91 -0.66 2.79
N VAL A 140 5.51 -1.85 2.72
CA VAL A 140 5.02 -2.91 1.81
C VAL A 140 3.61 -3.33 2.20
N PHE A 141 3.36 -3.54 3.50
CA PHE A 141 2.03 -3.81 4.03
C PHE A 141 1.05 -2.70 3.66
N SER A 142 1.35 -1.44 3.96
CA SER A 142 0.43 -0.33 3.72
C SER A 142 0.15 -0.12 2.23
N GLY A 143 1.17 -0.29 1.38
CA GLY A 143 1.02 -0.25 -0.06
C GLY A 143 0.13 -1.39 -0.59
N TRP A 144 0.31 -2.61 -0.06
CA TRP A 144 -0.56 -3.74 -0.38
C TRP A 144 -2.01 -3.48 0.01
N MET A 145 -2.25 -2.98 1.23
CA MET A 145 -3.61 -2.67 1.69
C MET A 145 -4.29 -1.62 0.82
N VAL A 146 -3.57 -0.56 0.42
CA VAL A 146 -4.11 0.46 -0.50
C VAL A 146 -4.42 -0.14 -1.87
N LEU A 147 -3.53 -0.99 -2.41
CA LEU A 147 -3.78 -1.66 -3.68
C LEU A 147 -5.03 -2.55 -3.60
N HIS A 148 -5.16 -3.32 -2.53
CA HIS A 148 -6.32 -4.18 -2.28
C HIS A 148 -7.62 -3.36 -2.19
N LEU A 149 -7.61 -2.23 -1.49
CA LEU A 149 -8.73 -1.29 -1.45
C LEU A 149 -9.10 -0.74 -2.85
N LEU A 150 -8.10 -0.41 -3.67
CA LEU A 150 -8.36 0.07 -5.04
C LEU A 150 -8.99 -1.02 -5.91
N VAL A 151 -8.55 -2.27 -5.76
CA VAL A 151 -9.15 -3.42 -6.47
C VAL A 151 -10.60 -3.63 -6.02
N ASP A 152 -10.88 -3.57 -4.73
CA ASP A 152 -12.25 -3.66 -4.20
C ASP A 152 -13.14 -2.55 -4.73
N LEU A 153 -12.64 -1.31 -4.74
CA LEU A 153 -13.34 -0.15 -5.26
C LEU A 153 -13.60 -0.27 -6.77
N ALA A 154 -12.60 -0.69 -7.55
CA ALA A 154 -12.76 -0.90 -8.99
C ALA A 154 -13.81 -1.98 -9.27
N ASN A 155 -13.76 -3.09 -8.54
CA ASN A 155 -14.76 -4.16 -8.65
C ASN A 155 -16.17 -3.67 -8.30
N TYR A 156 -16.31 -2.83 -7.28
CA TYR A 156 -17.59 -2.22 -6.91
C TYR A 156 -18.09 -1.29 -8.03
N ILE A 157 -17.26 -0.38 -8.52
CA ILE A 157 -17.62 0.58 -9.59
C ILE A 157 -18.02 -0.15 -10.88
N ILE A 158 -17.25 -1.16 -11.30
CA ILE A 158 -17.53 -1.91 -12.54
C ILE A 158 -18.86 -2.65 -12.45
N LYS A 159 -19.18 -3.23 -11.28
CA LYS A 159 -20.42 -4.00 -11.08
C LYS A 159 -21.64 -3.10 -10.95
N GLU A 160 -21.54 -2.04 -10.17
CA GLU A 160 -22.69 -1.23 -9.78
C GLU A 160 -22.93 -0.05 -10.74
N TYR A 161 -21.86 0.57 -11.23
CA TYR A 161 -21.94 1.77 -12.04
C TYR A 161 -21.22 1.58 -13.36
N ARG A 162 -21.61 0.56 -14.15
CA ARG A 162 -20.95 0.24 -15.43
C ARG A 162 -20.76 1.46 -16.33
N ASP A 163 -21.76 2.34 -16.37
CA ASP A 163 -21.71 3.57 -17.18
C ASP A 163 -20.82 4.66 -16.54
N TRP A 164 -20.79 4.78 -15.21
CA TRP A 164 -19.86 5.69 -14.52
C TRP A 164 -18.41 5.19 -14.51
N ALA A 165 -18.20 3.88 -14.53
CA ALA A 165 -16.88 3.27 -14.60
C ALA A 165 -16.13 3.79 -15.84
N VAL A 166 -16.83 3.91 -16.96
CA VAL A 166 -16.31 4.48 -18.21
C VAL A 166 -15.84 5.92 -17.96
N TYR A 167 -16.70 6.79 -17.40
CA TYR A 167 -16.34 8.18 -17.12
C TYR A 167 -15.17 8.33 -16.15
N ILE A 168 -15.10 7.49 -15.11
CA ILE A 168 -14.00 7.49 -14.13
C ILE A 168 -12.69 7.09 -14.80
N ILE A 169 -12.70 6.02 -15.61
CA ILE A 169 -11.52 5.57 -16.37
C ILE A 169 -11.07 6.67 -17.33
N LEU A 170 -11.99 7.27 -18.09
CA LEU A 170 -11.70 8.40 -18.97
C LEU A 170 -11.08 9.59 -18.21
N GLY A 171 -11.62 9.93 -17.03
CA GLY A 171 -11.06 10.99 -16.18
C GLY A 171 -9.63 10.70 -15.73
N ILE A 172 -9.33 9.47 -15.29
CA ILE A 172 -7.98 9.05 -14.92
C ILE A 172 -7.04 9.13 -16.12
N LEU A 173 -7.48 8.65 -17.30
CA LEU A 173 -6.71 8.76 -18.53
C LEU A 173 -6.37 10.22 -18.84
N ILE A 174 -7.34 11.14 -18.75
CA ILE A 174 -7.08 12.58 -18.96
C ILE A 174 -6.01 13.07 -17.99
N ILE A 175 -6.13 12.76 -16.69
CA ILE A 175 -5.16 13.17 -15.66
C ILE A 175 -3.75 12.61 -15.92
N ILE A 176 -3.61 11.43 -16.53
CA ILE A 176 -2.30 10.84 -16.87
C ILE A 176 -1.76 11.43 -18.17
N PHE A 177 -2.59 11.54 -19.20
CA PHE A 177 -2.15 11.99 -20.53
C PHE A 177 -1.86 13.49 -20.58
N THR A 178 -2.57 14.34 -19.84
CA THR A 178 -2.29 15.78 -19.77
C THR A 178 -0.85 16.10 -19.34
N PRO A 179 -0.34 15.63 -18.18
CA PRO A 179 1.04 15.88 -17.78
C PRO A 179 2.05 15.17 -18.70
N LEU A 180 1.72 14.01 -19.27
CA LEU A 180 2.57 13.33 -20.25
C LEU A 180 2.76 14.17 -21.52
N ILE A 181 1.68 14.77 -22.04
CA ILE A 181 1.73 15.69 -23.18
C ILE A 181 2.57 16.93 -22.84
N ILE A 182 2.35 17.54 -21.67
CA ILE A 182 3.14 18.70 -21.22
C ILE A 182 4.63 18.34 -21.12
N PHE A 183 4.95 17.16 -20.61
CA PHE A 183 6.33 16.67 -20.50
C PHE A 183 6.97 16.44 -21.88
N LEU A 184 6.24 15.78 -22.80
CA LEU A 184 6.70 15.55 -24.17
C LEU A 184 6.92 16.87 -24.92
N GLN A 185 5.99 17.83 -24.80
CA GLN A 185 6.12 19.15 -25.42
C GLN A 185 7.38 19.88 -24.92
N LYS A 186 7.63 19.90 -23.60
CA LYS A 186 8.87 20.48 -23.05
C LYS A 186 10.12 19.81 -23.62
N LYS A 187 10.12 18.48 -23.76
CA LYS A 187 11.26 17.72 -24.29
C LYS A 187 11.54 17.98 -25.78
N PHE A 188 10.50 18.20 -26.59
CA PHE A 188 10.64 18.37 -28.04
C PHE A 188 10.70 19.84 -28.50
N THR A 189 10.24 20.79 -27.69
CA THR A 189 10.29 22.24 -28.02
C THR A 189 11.59 22.92 -27.53
N GLN A 190 12.33 22.34 -26.59
CA GLN A 190 13.67 22.83 -26.19
C GLN A 190 14.80 22.38 -27.14
N LYS A 191 14.53 22.33 -28.45
CA LYS A 191 15.56 22.13 -29.48
C LYS A 191 15.90 23.46 -30.14
#